data_AF-A0AAW0CBP8-F1
#
_entry.id   AF-A0AAW0CBP8-F1
#
_cell.length_a   1.000
_cell.length_b   1.000
_cell.length_c   1.000
_cell.angle_alpha   90.00
_cell.angle_beta   90.00
_cell.angle_gamma   90.00
#
_symmetry.space_group_name_H-M   'P 1'
#
loop_
_entity.id
_entity.type
_entity.pdbx_description
1 polymer ?
#
loop_
_entity_poly.entity_id
_entity_poly.type
_entity_poly.pdbx_seq_one_letter_code
_entity_poly.pdbx_strand_id
1 'polypeptide(L)'
;MFWHETVGWADGTVLMRFSVEGVNGALNNRAVVIYEGLENGWGSWRCSKDKKEKNCLHIQRARKFLGEVLGTSLSDELRDGELAHSGDELESTEQELTQERAVSFLPILPPPWASLPTDPALYTRPHPAATVPNLLALTSDRSGTACGNRACYDPLQDKIRRECIIYTLTGYREATVELQACPSCPKRHHCYIGPETRDVGIFNYNNNVFFTHELLDEYTSRFASSETPFAAFVQSIGRIYQGRGFKFVGDDLFRSAWFAYATLQSLEQDMKCPRCGDMPETVIWDGVTLAFSKKHLKDCLKPPTNLGKQSLVRERRYLKNPQWIPLTTKGDKTLRKAFISLLRGSSKGTRSRLTSAESDSEVGGEGKGEGVEATKRKVLASFTERIRIIAPAVAETLAYALGPGSQIDRKLSKKYTVLLEQLVAEESAIQMVNENTLEKLQGFVKDPTLQNASNLVDIPALLLVIEGELRLHGNVPRHIYDLCVWMCARAEEVLNGLKRGQLETLGEMEANGVEDWRKPPSNSRPAKVSTSGRG
;
A
#
# COMPACT_ATOMS: atom_id res chain seq x y z
N MET A 1 16.97 20.46 -2.94
CA MET A 1 17.21 19.05 -3.33
C MET A 1 17.90 18.37 -2.16
N PHE A 2 17.58 17.12 -1.85
CA PHE A 2 18.03 16.55 -0.57
C PHE A 2 18.93 15.32 -0.67
N TRP A 3 18.96 14.62 -1.81
CA TRP A 3 19.75 13.39 -1.97
C TRP A 3 19.80 12.90 -3.43
N HIS A 4 20.95 12.37 -3.86
CA HIS A 4 21.10 11.58 -5.10
C HIS A 4 22.00 10.37 -4.86
N GLU A 5 21.84 9.33 -5.65
CA GLU A 5 22.73 8.15 -5.68
C GLU A 5 22.91 7.64 -7.12
N THR A 6 24.07 7.04 -7.39
CA THR A 6 24.31 6.26 -8.62
C THR A 6 24.03 4.80 -8.28
N VAL A 7 22.97 4.24 -8.87
CA VAL A 7 22.41 2.93 -8.50
C VAL A 7 23.13 1.79 -9.21
N GLY A 8 23.54 1.97 -10.46
CA GLY A 8 24.14 0.90 -11.25
C GLY A 8 24.63 1.35 -12.62
N TRP A 9 25.35 0.45 -13.30
CA TRP A 9 25.88 0.65 -14.64
C TRP A 9 25.74 -0.62 -15.47
N ALA A 10 25.23 -0.47 -16.69
CA ALA A 10 25.19 -1.51 -17.71
C ALA A 10 25.42 -0.85 -19.07
N ASP A 11 26.31 -1.43 -19.89
CA ASP A 11 26.49 -1.08 -21.31
C ASP A 11 26.67 0.41 -21.63
N GLY A 12 27.45 1.13 -20.81
CA GLY A 12 27.72 2.56 -21.01
C GLY A 12 26.61 3.49 -20.53
N THR A 13 25.53 2.96 -19.96
CA THR A 13 24.40 3.71 -19.42
C THR A 13 24.51 3.82 -17.90
N VAL A 14 24.36 5.05 -17.39
CA VAL A 14 24.34 5.38 -15.97
C VAL A 14 22.91 5.32 -15.47
N LEU A 15 22.70 4.61 -14.36
CA LEU A 15 21.45 4.70 -13.60
C LEU A 15 21.65 5.60 -12.37
N MET A 16 21.04 6.78 -12.36
CA MET A 16 21.01 7.71 -11.23
C MET A 16 19.62 7.83 -10.64
N ARG A 17 19.56 8.07 -9.33
CA ARG A 17 18.31 8.30 -8.61
C ARG A 17 18.41 9.56 -7.77
N PHE A 18 17.36 10.37 -7.80
CA PHE A 18 17.25 11.63 -7.10
C PHE A 18 16.01 11.63 -6.21
N SER A 19 16.15 12.04 -4.94
CA SER A 19 15.00 12.34 -4.09
C SER A 19 14.70 13.84 -4.17
N VAL A 20 13.64 14.18 -4.90
CA VAL A 20 13.29 15.56 -5.25
C VAL A 20 12.07 16.01 -4.45
N GLU A 21 12.17 17.18 -3.83
CA GLU A 21 11.04 17.78 -3.11
C GLU A 21 10.02 18.38 -4.08
N GLY A 22 8.74 18.26 -3.73
CA GLY A 22 7.66 18.93 -4.46
C GLY A 22 7.59 20.44 -4.17
N VAL A 23 6.59 21.11 -4.73
CA VAL A 23 6.43 22.58 -4.66
C VAL A 23 6.25 23.07 -3.22
N ASN A 24 5.53 22.31 -2.38
CA ASN A 24 5.10 22.77 -1.07
C ASN A 24 6.04 22.38 0.09
N GLY A 25 7.21 21.80 -0.18
CA GLY A 25 8.19 21.39 0.86
C GLY A 25 7.73 20.28 1.82
N ALA A 26 6.45 19.87 1.79
CA ALA A 26 5.90 18.83 2.64
C ALA A 26 6.46 17.44 2.28
N LEU A 27 6.74 16.61 3.28
CA LEU A 27 7.36 15.28 3.12
C LEU A 27 6.56 14.34 2.21
N ASN A 28 5.23 14.42 2.26
CA ASN A 28 4.32 13.68 1.38
C ASN A 28 4.39 14.11 -0.10
N ASN A 29 5.02 15.24 -0.39
CA ASN A 29 5.17 15.79 -1.74
C ASN A 29 6.51 15.47 -2.42
N ARG A 30 7.37 14.61 -1.83
CA ARG A 30 8.61 14.17 -2.48
C ARG A 30 8.35 13.16 -3.61
N ALA A 31 9.23 13.15 -4.61
CA ALA A 31 9.23 12.17 -5.69
C ALA A 31 10.63 11.60 -5.87
N VAL A 32 10.69 10.33 -6.31
CA VAL A 32 11.92 9.70 -6.74
C VAL A 32 12.00 9.89 -8.25
N VAL A 33 13.07 10.54 -8.71
CA VAL A 33 13.37 10.67 -10.13
C VAL A 33 14.50 9.71 -10.46
N ILE A 34 14.30 8.87 -11.46
CA ILE A 34 15.30 7.95 -11.97
C ILE A 34 15.75 8.46 -13.33
N TYR A 35 17.06 8.57 -13.51
CA TYR A 35 17.72 8.87 -14.76
C TYR A 35 18.47 7.64 -15.23
N GLU A 36 18.28 7.27 -16.49
CA GLU A 36 18.97 6.16 -17.14
C GLU A 36 19.50 6.67 -18.47
N GLY A 37 20.81 6.92 -18.56
CA GLY A 37 21.40 7.55 -19.73
C GLY A 37 22.90 7.74 -19.69
N LEU A 38 23.41 8.40 -20.73
CA LEU A 38 24.81 8.76 -20.87
C LEU A 38 25.18 9.95 -19.96
N GLU A 39 26.41 10.00 -19.47
CA GLU A 39 26.86 11.06 -18.55
C GLU A 39 26.79 12.50 -19.09
N ASN A 40 26.43 12.71 -20.36
CA ASN A 40 26.14 14.03 -20.92
C ASN A 40 24.69 14.50 -20.64
N GLY A 41 23.93 13.79 -19.79
CA GLY A 41 22.54 14.09 -19.49
C GLY A 41 21.54 13.56 -20.52
N TRP A 42 22.02 12.89 -21.57
CA TRP A 42 21.20 12.32 -22.62
C TRP A 42 20.70 10.93 -22.21
N GLY A 43 19.40 10.76 -22.07
CA GLY A 43 18.81 9.50 -21.61
C GLY A 43 17.38 9.63 -21.14
N SER A 44 16.85 8.54 -20.60
CA SER A 44 15.47 8.48 -20.11
C SER A 44 15.36 9.00 -18.68
N TRP A 45 14.28 9.75 -18.43
CA TRP A 45 13.97 10.30 -17.12
C TRP A 45 12.58 9.81 -16.70
N ARG A 46 12.46 9.29 -15.47
CA ARG A 46 11.21 8.74 -14.94
C ARG A 46 10.94 9.30 -13.55
N CYS A 47 9.76 9.89 -13.34
CA CYS A 47 9.30 10.36 -12.03
C CYS A 47 8.36 9.32 -11.39
N SER A 48 8.54 9.02 -10.10
CA SER A 48 7.67 8.09 -9.37
C SER A 48 6.23 8.57 -9.24
N LYS A 49 6.00 9.89 -9.24
CA LYS A 49 4.67 10.52 -9.16
C LYS A 49 4.03 10.76 -10.52
N ASP A 50 4.81 11.16 -11.50
CA ASP A 50 4.32 11.65 -12.79
C ASP A 50 4.86 10.80 -13.94
N LYS A 51 4.49 9.52 -13.97
CA LYS A 51 4.99 8.57 -14.99
C LYS A 51 4.64 8.93 -16.44
N LYS A 52 3.65 9.81 -16.64
CA LYS A 52 3.18 10.24 -17.97
C LYS A 52 3.83 11.53 -18.48
N GLU A 53 4.35 12.36 -17.58
CA GLU A 53 4.94 13.64 -17.95
C GLU A 53 6.46 13.51 -17.97
N LYS A 54 7.05 13.51 -19.18
CA LYS A 54 8.52 13.49 -19.37
C LYS A 54 9.23 14.70 -18.75
N ASN A 55 8.49 15.76 -18.43
CA ASN A 55 9.02 17.06 -18.01
C ASN A 55 8.33 17.62 -16.74
N CYS A 56 7.96 16.75 -15.79
CA CYS A 56 7.43 17.25 -14.53
C CYS A 56 8.49 18.06 -13.76
N LEU A 57 8.03 18.94 -12.85
CA LEU A 57 8.92 19.80 -12.05
C LEU A 57 10.00 19.02 -11.29
N HIS A 58 9.69 17.79 -10.88
CA HIS A 58 10.67 16.91 -10.21
C HIS A 58 11.83 16.55 -11.15
N ILE A 59 11.53 16.18 -12.40
CA ILE A 59 12.53 15.85 -13.42
C ILE A 59 13.36 17.08 -13.77
N GLN A 60 12.72 18.24 -13.95
CA GLN A 60 13.44 19.50 -14.22
C GLN A 60 14.45 19.84 -13.12
N ARG A 61 14.04 19.71 -11.85
CA ARG A 61 14.92 19.92 -10.70
C ARG A 61 16.08 18.92 -10.68
N ALA A 62 15.82 17.65 -10.98
CA ALA A 62 16.84 16.61 -11.06
C ALA A 62 17.85 16.87 -12.21
N ARG A 63 17.36 17.26 -13.39
CA ARG A 63 18.18 17.66 -14.55
C ARG A 63 19.06 18.85 -14.26
N LYS A 64 18.49 19.90 -13.67
CA LYS A 64 19.24 21.11 -13.30
C LYS A 64 20.43 20.75 -12.41
N PHE A 65 20.19 19.95 -11.38
CA PHE A 65 21.26 19.50 -10.49
C PHE A 65 22.28 18.61 -11.19
N LEU A 66 21.83 17.67 -12.03
CA LEU A 66 22.77 16.83 -12.78
C LEU A 66 23.67 17.69 -13.68
N GLY A 67 23.11 18.73 -14.33
CA GLY A 67 23.88 19.70 -15.10
C GLY A 67 24.89 20.48 -14.25
N GLU A 68 24.48 20.92 -13.05
CA GLU A 68 25.37 21.57 -12.08
C GLU A 68 26.54 20.64 -11.68
N VAL A 69 26.26 19.35 -11.44
CA VAL A 69 27.28 18.35 -11.08
C VAL A 69 28.24 18.05 -12.23
N LEU A 70 27.74 18.01 -13.46
CA LEU A 70 28.53 17.71 -14.65
C LEU A 70 29.26 18.94 -15.22
N GLY A 71 29.01 20.13 -14.68
CA GLY A 71 29.52 21.39 -15.24
C GLY A 71 28.95 21.72 -16.63
N THR A 72 27.79 21.16 -16.99
CA THR A 72 27.12 21.36 -18.27
C THR A 72 25.73 21.93 -18.05
N SER A 73 25.39 23.02 -18.77
CA SER A 73 24.04 23.59 -18.70
C SER A 73 23.06 22.70 -19.50
N LEU A 74 22.47 21.71 -18.84
CA LEU A 74 21.38 20.90 -19.38
C LEU A 74 20.10 21.76 -19.47
N SER A 75 19.99 22.56 -20.53
CA SER A 75 18.80 23.40 -20.79
C SER A 75 17.61 22.55 -21.26
N ASP A 76 16.39 23.08 -21.09
CA ASP A 76 15.12 22.46 -21.51
C ASP A 76 15.02 22.21 -23.04
N GLU A 77 16.00 22.65 -23.83
CA GLU A 77 15.99 22.56 -25.29
C GLU A 77 16.68 21.31 -25.87
N LEU A 78 17.23 20.43 -25.04
CA LEU A 78 17.68 19.11 -25.51
C LEU A 78 16.46 18.23 -25.82
N ARG A 79 15.89 18.44 -27.01
CA ARG A 79 14.95 17.52 -27.65
C ARG A 79 15.59 16.14 -27.70
N ASP A 80 14.85 15.15 -27.18
CA ASP A 80 15.07 13.72 -27.44
C ASP A 80 15.44 13.56 -28.92
N GLY A 81 16.71 13.27 -29.22
CA GLY A 81 17.04 12.73 -30.52
C GLY A 81 16.48 11.31 -30.53
N GLU A 82 15.50 11.08 -31.38
CA GLU A 82 15.01 9.74 -31.70
C GLU A 82 16.17 8.92 -32.23
N LEU A 83 16.85 8.18 -31.35
CA LEU A 83 17.49 6.93 -31.73
C LEU A 83 16.37 5.94 -32.00
N ALA A 84 15.80 6.05 -33.19
CA ALA A 84 15.08 4.99 -33.86
C ALA A 84 16.10 3.88 -34.19
N HIS A 85 16.49 3.10 -33.19
CA HIS A 85 16.94 1.74 -33.43
C HIS A 85 15.71 0.84 -33.34
N SER A 86 15.22 0.47 -34.52
CA SER A 86 14.44 -0.75 -34.72
C SER A 86 15.32 -1.95 -34.30
N GLY A 87 15.19 -2.34 -33.05
CA GLY A 87 15.72 -3.57 -32.48
C GLY A 87 14.77 -3.94 -31.37
N ASP A 88 14.42 -5.22 -31.28
CA ASP A 88 13.51 -5.81 -30.30
C ASP A 88 13.52 -5.07 -28.96
N GLU A 89 12.34 -4.87 -28.38
CA GLU A 89 12.20 -4.62 -26.95
C GLU A 89 12.97 -5.72 -26.22
N LEU A 90 14.26 -5.47 -25.97
CA LEU A 90 15.01 -6.12 -24.92
C LEU A 90 14.26 -5.72 -23.66
N GLU A 91 13.33 -6.58 -23.24
CA GLU A 91 13.12 -6.95 -21.84
C GLU A 91 14.49 -7.31 -21.25
N SER A 92 15.36 -6.31 -21.13
CA SER A 92 16.54 -6.36 -20.30
C SER A 92 16.01 -6.61 -18.91
N THR A 93 16.53 -7.67 -18.34
CA THR A 93 16.18 -8.28 -17.07
C THR A 93 16.24 -7.24 -15.94
N GLU A 94 15.19 -6.41 -15.77
CA GLU A 94 15.05 -5.38 -14.72
C GLU A 94 15.27 -5.95 -13.30
N GLN A 95 15.19 -7.26 -13.15
CA GLN A 95 15.26 -7.96 -11.88
C GLN A 95 16.68 -8.14 -11.30
N GLU A 96 17.75 -8.11 -12.10
CA GLU A 96 19.10 -8.35 -11.54
C GLU A 96 19.84 -7.05 -11.14
N LEU A 97 19.50 -5.91 -11.74
CA LEU A 97 20.19 -4.63 -11.50
C LEU A 97 19.57 -3.77 -10.38
N THR A 98 18.47 -4.18 -9.77
CA THR A 98 17.68 -3.36 -8.81
C THR A 98 17.61 -3.88 -7.38
N GLN A 99 18.37 -4.93 -7.02
CA GLN A 99 18.60 -5.19 -5.60
C GLN A 99 19.44 -4.03 -5.04
N GLU A 100 18.79 -3.14 -4.29
CA GLU A 100 19.41 -2.04 -3.55
C GLU A 100 20.42 -2.61 -2.54
N ARG A 101 21.66 -2.81 -2.99
CA ARG A 101 22.71 -3.41 -2.17
C ARG A 101 23.24 -2.35 -1.21
N ALA A 102 23.10 -2.61 0.08
CA ALA A 102 23.78 -1.84 1.10
C ALA A 102 25.29 -2.12 1.08
N VAL A 103 26.04 -1.19 1.68
CA VAL A 103 27.48 -1.40 1.94
C VAL A 103 27.68 -2.53 2.93
N SER A 104 26.91 -2.54 4.03
CA SER A 104 26.84 -3.69 4.94
C SER A 104 26.33 -4.93 4.20
N PHE A 105 26.92 -6.08 4.50
CA PHE A 105 26.67 -7.33 3.79
C PHE A 105 26.85 -8.58 4.62
N LEU A 106 27.44 -8.47 5.81
CA LEU A 106 27.51 -9.61 6.70
C LEU A 106 26.13 -9.95 7.25
N PRO A 107 25.81 -11.25 7.41
CA PRO A 107 24.55 -11.67 8.02
C PRO A 107 24.30 -11.01 9.38
N ILE A 108 23.07 -10.55 9.61
CA ILE A 108 22.64 -9.89 10.84
C ILE A 108 21.72 -10.85 11.59
N LEU A 109 21.96 -11.03 12.89
CA LEU A 109 21.09 -11.84 13.73
C LEU A 109 19.70 -11.18 13.84
N PRO A 110 18.59 -11.93 13.72
CA PRO A 110 17.26 -11.43 14.06
C PRO A 110 17.25 -10.83 15.47
N PRO A 111 16.36 -9.89 15.83
CA PRO A 111 16.32 -9.37 17.19
C PRO A 111 16.05 -10.49 18.22
N PRO A 112 16.50 -10.37 19.49
CA PRO A 112 16.41 -11.47 20.47
C PRO A 112 15.00 -12.06 20.66
N TRP A 113 13.95 -11.25 20.54
CA TRP A 113 12.56 -11.70 20.65
C TRP A 113 12.09 -12.53 19.43
N ALA A 114 12.78 -12.42 18.29
CA ALA A 114 12.52 -13.15 17.06
C ALA A 114 13.51 -14.30 16.83
N SER A 115 14.56 -14.42 17.65
CA SER A 115 15.57 -15.47 17.51
C SER A 115 15.12 -16.80 18.10
N LEU A 116 15.47 -17.88 17.42
CA LEU A 116 15.30 -19.25 17.92
C LEU A 116 16.56 -19.70 18.67
N PRO A 117 16.43 -20.63 19.65
CA PRO A 117 17.60 -21.24 20.30
C PRO A 117 18.53 -21.98 19.32
N THR A 118 18.02 -22.37 18.15
CA THR A 118 18.73 -23.04 17.07
C THR A 118 19.43 -22.08 16.11
N ASP A 119 19.18 -20.77 16.22
CA ASP A 119 19.83 -19.79 15.35
C ASP A 119 21.35 -19.79 15.59
N PRO A 120 22.17 -19.73 14.52
CA PRO A 120 23.61 -19.72 14.67
C PRO A 120 24.09 -18.44 15.37
N ALA A 121 25.03 -18.57 16.30
CA ALA A 121 25.69 -17.42 16.93
C ALA A 121 26.72 -16.79 15.99
N LEU A 122 26.27 -15.87 15.12
CA LEU A 122 27.10 -15.27 14.06
C LEU A 122 28.07 -14.19 14.56
N TYR A 123 27.70 -13.46 15.62
CA TYR A 123 28.51 -12.43 16.27
C TYR A 123 27.93 -12.10 17.66
N THR A 124 28.74 -11.51 18.53
CA THR A 124 28.27 -10.99 19.83
C THR A 124 27.41 -9.76 19.59
N ARG A 125 26.16 -9.78 20.08
CA ARG A 125 25.27 -8.63 19.95
C ARG A 125 25.85 -7.42 20.68
N PRO A 126 25.95 -6.26 20.02
CA PRO A 126 26.33 -5.02 20.68
C PRO A 126 25.34 -4.68 21.79
N HIS A 127 25.85 -4.11 22.88
CA HIS A 127 25.02 -3.69 23.99
C HIS A 127 24.11 -2.52 23.55
N PRO A 128 22.80 -2.49 23.89
CA PRO A 128 21.90 -1.41 23.47
C PRO A 128 22.36 -0.02 23.94
N ALA A 129 22.98 0.06 25.11
CA ALA A 129 23.58 1.29 25.63
C ALA A 129 25.01 1.58 25.12
N ALA A 130 25.52 0.81 24.16
CA ALA A 130 26.83 1.06 23.59
C ALA A 130 26.85 2.45 22.93
N THR A 131 27.88 3.23 23.22
CA THR A 131 28.06 4.53 22.60
C THR A 131 28.42 4.32 21.12
N VAL A 132 27.64 4.96 20.25
CA VAL A 132 27.96 5.05 18.82
C VAL A 132 29.37 5.65 18.65
N PRO A 133 30.29 4.97 17.93
CA PRO A 133 31.63 5.49 17.70
C PRO A 133 31.62 6.80 16.90
N ASN A 134 32.54 7.71 17.23
CA ASN A 134 32.73 8.95 16.46
C ASN A 134 33.44 8.69 15.11
N LEU A 135 34.16 7.57 14.99
CA LEU A 135 34.86 7.15 13.77
C LEU A 135 34.48 5.71 13.41
N LEU A 136 33.96 5.52 12.21
CA LEU A 136 33.71 4.21 11.60
C LEU A 136 34.88 3.87 10.67
N ALA A 137 35.83 3.08 11.17
CA ALA A 137 37.09 2.80 10.49
C ALA A 137 37.01 1.57 9.56
N LEU A 138 37.76 1.61 8.45
CA LEU A 138 37.91 0.47 7.55
C LEU A 138 38.71 -0.63 8.24
N THR A 139 38.21 -1.86 8.21
CA THR A 139 38.92 -3.07 8.63
C THR A 139 39.34 -3.92 7.43
N SER A 140 40.47 -4.61 7.56
CA SER A 140 41.07 -5.45 6.51
C SER A 140 40.26 -6.68 6.12
N ASP A 141 39.38 -7.15 7.00
CA ASP A 141 38.69 -8.42 6.87
C ASP A 141 37.22 -8.29 6.46
N ARG A 142 36.61 -7.10 6.59
CA ARG A 142 35.15 -6.94 6.49
C ARG A 142 34.68 -5.71 5.70
N SER A 143 35.57 -4.84 5.25
CA SER A 143 35.17 -3.66 4.48
C SER A 143 34.87 -4.01 3.03
N GLY A 144 33.79 -3.46 2.49
CA GLY A 144 33.32 -3.78 1.15
C GLY A 144 32.59 -2.61 0.48
N THR A 145 32.27 -2.79 -0.79
CA THR A 145 31.46 -1.83 -1.57
C THR A 145 30.06 -2.35 -1.80
N ALA A 146 29.11 -1.43 -2.01
CA ALA A 146 27.78 -1.75 -2.51
C ALA A 146 27.75 -2.22 -3.99
N CYS A 147 28.82 -2.00 -4.78
CA CYS A 147 28.83 -2.38 -6.19
C CYS A 147 28.81 -3.90 -6.42
N GLY A 148 28.38 -4.31 -7.62
CA GLY A 148 28.21 -5.72 -8.00
C GLY A 148 29.40 -6.64 -7.69
N ASN A 149 30.62 -6.12 -7.86
CA ASN A 149 31.87 -6.87 -7.67
C ASN A 149 32.42 -6.88 -6.23
N ARG A 150 31.73 -6.23 -5.25
CA ARG A 150 32.14 -6.12 -3.84
C ARG A 150 33.66 -6.02 -3.63
N ALA A 151 34.29 -4.94 -4.09
CA ALA A 151 35.72 -4.76 -3.89
C ALA A 151 36.05 -4.67 -2.39
N CYS A 152 37.10 -5.36 -1.97
CA CYS A 152 37.60 -5.35 -0.60
C CYS A 152 38.55 -4.17 -0.36
N TYR A 153 38.68 -3.77 0.90
CA TYR A 153 39.65 -2.78 1.32
C TYR A 153 41.09 -3.26 1.10
N ASP A 154 41.92 -2.39 0.53
CA ASP A 154 43.35 -2.59 0.33
C ASP A 154 44.13 -1.67 1.28
N PRO A 155 44.87 -2.21 2.27
CA PRO A 155 45.61 -1.39 3.22
C PRO A 155 46.74 -0.55 2.60
N LEU A 156 47.12 -0.81 1.35
CA LEU A 156 48.19 -0.09 0.66
C LEU A 156 47.71 1.17 -0.06
N GLN A 157 46.40 1.38 -0.26
CA GLN A 157 45.92 2.61 -0.88
C GLN A 157 45.38 3.61 0.14
N ASP A 158 45.34 4.87 -0.32
CA ASP A 158 44.91 6.00 0.50
C ASP A 158 43.47 5.85 1.00
N LYS A 159 43.30 6.18 2.28
CA LYS A 159 42.00 6.35 2.91
C LYS A 159 41.58 7.80 2.83
N ILE A 160 40.29 8.02 2.63
CA ILE A 160 39.66 9.34 2.81
C ILE A 160 38.72 9.29 4.01
N ARG A 161 38.52 10.43 4.66
CA ARG A 161 37.54 10.59 5.74
C ARG A 161 36.39 11.46 5.26
N ARG A 162 35.16 11.08 5.61
CA ARG A 162 33.94 11.84 5.32
C ARG A 162 33.03 11.90 6.52
N GLU A 163 32.27 12.98 6.61
CA GLU A 163 31.18 13.09 7.57
C GLU A 163 30.02 12.18 7.15
N CYS A 164 29.37 11.56 8.12
CA CYS A 164 28.19 10.75 7.93
C CYS A 164 27.18 10.94 9.06
N ILE A 165 25.95 10.47 8.83
CA ILE A 165 24.85 10.56 9.78
C ILE A 165 24.44 9.15 10.20
N ILE A 166 24.37 8.92 11.51
CA ILE A 166 23.93 7.68 12.13
C ILE A 166 22.58 7.92 12.79
N TYR A 167 21.51 7.38 12.21
CA TYR A 167 20.16 7.45 12.75
C TYR A 167 19.98 6.41 13.86
N THR A 168 19.53 6.87 15.02
CA THR A 168 19.21 6.04 16.19
C THR A 168 17.71 6.10 16.49
N LEU A 169 17.24 5.33 17.46
CA LEU A 169 15.84 5.39 17.90
C LEU A 169 15.43 6.79 18.42
N THR A 170 16.41 7.55 18.89
CA THR A 170 16.22 8.74 19.73
C THR A 170 16.61 10.06 19.05
N GLY A 171 17.34 10.00 17.94
CA GLY A 171 17.88 11.15 17.23
C GLY A 171 18.92 10.68 16.22
N TYR A 172 19.71 11.60 15.67
CA TYR A 172 20.87 11.21 14.88
C TYR A 172 22.15 11.63 15.57
N ARG A 173 23.27 11.02 15.15
CA ARG A 173 24.61 11.42 15.52
C ARG A 173 25.44 11.66 14.27
N GLU A 174 26.22 12.73 14.31
CA GLU A 174 27.25 13.01 13.31
C GLU A 174 28.49 12.19 13.67
N ALA A 175 29.09 11.56 12.67
CA ALA A 175 30.29 10.77 12.83
C ALA A 175 31.18 10.96 11.60
N THR A 176 32.40 10.43 11.67
CA THR A 176 33.31 10.32 10.53
C THR A 176 33.39 8.86 10.10
N VAL A 177 33.45 8.63 8.79
CA VAL A 177 33.68 7.31 8.20
C VAL A 177 34.99 7.31 7.41
N GLU A 178 35.80 6.26 7.55
CA GLU A 178 36.93 5.99 6.65
C GLU A 178 36.44 5.28 5.40
N LEU A 179 36.87 5.75 4.24
CA LEU A 179 36.47 5.26 2.94
C LEU A 179 37.68 5.07 2.04
N GLN A 180 37.57 4.17 1.07
CA GLN A 180 38.58 3.99 0.02
C GLN A 180 37.89 3.95 -1.33
N ALA A 181 38.48 4.57 -2.35
CA ALA A 181 37.91 4.52 -3.70
C ALA A 181 37.85 3.08 -4.19
N CYS A 182 36.70 2.65 -4.72
CA CYS A 182 36.58 1.30 -5.27
C CYS A 182 37.44 1.16 -6.54
N PRO A 183 38.39 0.21 -6.60
CA PRO A 183 39.25 0.04 -7.79
C PRO A 183 38.49 -0.53 -8.99
N SER A 184 37.38 -1.23 -8.75
CA SER A 184 36.55 -1.83 -9.80
C SER A 184 35.53 -0.88 -10.40
N CYS A 185 35.26 0.25 -9.75
CA CYS A 185 34.33 1.27 -10.24
C CYS A 185 35.09 2.40 -10.92
N PRO A 186 34.61 2.93 -12.05
CA PRO A 186 35.27 4.09 -12.67
C PRO A 186 35.25 5.30 -11.71
N LYS A 187 36.32 6.11 -11.71
CA LYS A 187 36.53 7.20 -10.73
C LYS A 187 35.36 8.20 -10.64
N ARG A 188 34.70 8.44 -11.77
CA ARG A 188 33.52 9.33 -11.93
C ARG A 188 32.27 8.89 -11.15
N HIS A 189 32.20 7.63 -10.72
CA HIS A 189 31.03 7.10 -10.01
C HIS A 189 31.06 7.39 -8.52
N HIS A 190 32.22 7.79 -7.98
CA HIS A 190 32.40 8.05 -6.56
C HIS A 190 31.90 6.89 -5.68
N CYS A 191 32.07 5.64 -6.15
CA CYS A 191 31.81 4.45 -5.35
C CYS A 191 32.95 4.25 -4.35
N TYR A 192 32.60 4.08 -3.09
CA TYR A 192 33.56 3.89 -2.02
C TYR A 192 33.37 2.54 -1.33
N ILE A 193 34.50 1.91 -1.02
CA ILE A 193 34.59 0.85 -0.02
C ILE A 193 34.34 1.52 1.33
N GLY A 194 33.41 0.97 2.09
CA GLY A 194 33.08 1.43 3.43
C GLY A 194 33.22 0.34 4.48
N PRO A 195 33.18 0.73 5.75
CA PRO A 195 33.32 -0.22 6.85
C PRO A 195 32.05 -1.06 6.98
N GLU A 196 32.24 -2.31 7.38
CA GLU A 196 31.18 -3.14 7.94
C GLU A 196 31.16 -2.94 9.44
N THR A 197 29.99 -2.56 9.97
CA THR A 197 29.82 -2.05 11.34
C THR A 197 28.85 -2.89 12.17
N ARG A 198 28.59 -4.14 11.72
CA ARG A 198 27.72 -5.11 12.40
C ARG A 198 28.07 -5.33 13.87
N ASP A 199 29.36 -5.36 14.20
CA ASP A 199 29.90 -5.60 15.54
C ASP A 199 29.62 -4.47 16.53
N VAL A 200 29.47 -3.24 16.04
CA VAL A 200 29.06 -2.07 16.83
C VAL A 200 27.56 -1.77 16.74
N GLY A 201 26.79 -2.61 16.05
CA GLY A 201 25.33 -2.51 16.00
C GLY A 201 24.84 -1.44 15.05
N ILE A 202 25.60 -1.16 14.00
CA ILE A 202 25.29 -0.14 13.01
C ILE A 202 25.26 -0.81 11.64
N PHE A 203 24.22 -0.49 10.89
CA PHE A 203 24.03 -0.88 9.51
C PHE A 203 24.48 0.26 8.58
N ASN A 204 25.49 -0.01 7.76
CA ASN A 204 25.99 0.91 6.76
C ASN A 204 25.17 0.78 5.47
N TYR A 205 24.23 1.70 5.25
CA TYR A 205 23.41 1.66 4.04
C TYR A 205 24.21 2.11 2.81
N ASN A 206 24.80 3.30 2.84
CA ASN A 206 25.45 3.89 1.65
C ASN A 206 26.67 4.79 1.94
N ASN A 207 27.41 4.55 3.03
CA ASN A 207 28.56 5.34 3.49
C ASN A 207 28.28 6.79 3.94
N ASN A 208 27.12 7.35 3.64
CA ASN A 208 26.70 8.66 4.14
C ASN A 208 25.60 8.52 5.20
N VAL A 209 24.77 7.50 5.06
CA VAL A 209 23.63 7.21 5.92
C VAL A 209 23.81 5.86 6.58
N PHE A 210 23.74 5.86 7.89
CA PHE A 210 23.84 4.68 8.75
C PHE A 210 22.61 4.62 9.65
N PHE A 211 22.25 3.41 10.05
CA PHE A 211 21.14 3.15 10.97
C PHE A 211 21.62 2.22 12.08
N THR A 212 21.30 2.50 13.33
CA THR A 212 21.51 1.51 14.40
C THR A 212 20.60 0.30 14.17
N HIS A 213 21.09 -0.90 14.50
CA HIS A 213 20.26 -2.11 14.50
C HIS A 213 19.03 -1.95 15.39
N GLU A 214 19.17 -1.29 16.55
CA GLU A 214 18.06 -0.96 17.46
C GLU A 214 16.89 -0.26 16.74
N LEU A 215 17.17 0.79 15.95
CA LEU A 215 16.14 1.52 15.21
C LEU A 215 15.44 0.64 14.15
N LEU A 216 16.19 -0.21 13.46
CA LEU A 216 15.64 -1.08 12.41
C LEU A 216 14.86 -2.25 13.00
N ASP A 217 15.35 -2.83 14.09
CA ASP A 217 14.68 -3.89 14.85
C ASP A 217 13.41 -3.39 15.55
N GLU A 218 13.38 -2.13 16.01
CA GLU A 218 12.16 -1.51 16.54
C GLU A 218 11.06 -1.45 15.47
N TYR A 219 11.40 -1.11 14.23
CA TYR A 219 10.41 -1.17 13.14
C TYR A 219 9.97 -2.61 12.88
N THR A 220 10.91 -3.57 12.79
CA THR A 220 10.59 -5.00 12.65
C THR A 220 9.63 -5.47 13.74
N SER A 221 9.82 -5.03 14.98
CA SER A 221 8.94 -5.35 16.11
C SER A 221 7.53 -4.80 15.92
N ARG A 222 7.38 -3.51 15.57
CA ARG A 222 6.06 -2.90 15.35
C ARG A 222 5.36 -3.42 14.11
N PHE A 223 6.12 -3.72 13.07
CA PHE A 223 5.64 -4.37 11.87
C PHE A 223 5.02 -5.73 12.20
N ALA A 224 5.74 -6.58 12.97
CA ALA A 224 5.27 -7.91 13.32
C ALA A 224 4.15 -7.93 14.38
N SER A 225 4.16 -7.00 15.34
CA SER A 225 3.21 -7.01 16.47
C SER A 225 1.93 -6.20 16.25
N SER A 226 1.95 -5.22 15.34
CA SER A 226 0.84 -4.26 15.18
C SER A 226 0.59 -3.87 13.72
N GLU A 227 1.19 -4.58 12.76
CA GLU A 227 1.08 -4.32 11.32
C GLU A 227 1.40 -2.86 10.96
N THR A 228 2.29 -2.22 11.72
CA THR A 228 2.57 -0.79 11.55
C THR A 228 3.20 -0.54 10.17
N PRO A 229 2.59 0.28 9.28
CA PRO A 229 3.18 0.60 7.99
C PRO A 229 4.35 1.58 8.14
N PHE A 230 5.30 1.56 7.19
CA PHE A 230 6.47 2.47 7.16
C PHE A 230 6.09 3.93 7.41
N ALA A 231 5.09 4.45 6.68
CA ALA A 231 4.68 5.85 6.81
C ALA A 231 4.22 6.21 8.24
N ALA A 232 3.53 5.31 8.93
CA ALA A 232 3.11 5.52 10.31
C ALA A 232 4.30 5.46 11.28
N PHE A 233 5.23 4.52 11.06
CA PHE A 233 6.45 4.42 11.86
C PHE A 233 7.33 5.66 11.71
N VAL A 234 7.66 6.04 10.46
CA VAL A 234 8.48 7.20 10.13
C VAL A 234 7.85 8.49 10.65
N GLN A 235 6.53 8.62 10.58
CA GLN A 235 5.83 9.75 11.18
C GLN A 235 5.97 9.77 12.72
N SER A 236 5.85 8.62 13.37
CA SER A 236 5.96 8.49 14.83
C SER A 236 7.38 8.84 15.31
N ILE A 237 8.41 8.23 14.73
CA ILE A 237 9.82 8.55 15.02
C ILE A 237 10.15 10.00 14.65
N GLY A 238 9.60 10.50 13.53
CA GLY A 238 9.72 11.89 13.12
C GLY A 238 9.24 12.89 14.18
N ARG A 239 8.15 12.59 14.90
CA ARG A 239 7.67 13.42 16.02
C ARG A 239 8.62 13.40 17.22
N ILE A 240 9.22 12.24 17.52
CA ILE A 240 10.25 12.13 18.57
C ILE A 240 11.46 12.99 18.24
N TYR A 241 11.93 12.92 17.00
CA TYR A 241 13.05 13.74 16.51
C TYR A 241 12.71 15.24 16.57
N GLN A 242 11.51 15.63 16.13
CA GLN A 242 11.06 17.01 16.15
C GLN A 242 11.05 17.57 17.58
N GLY A 243 10.59 16.79 18.57
CA GLY A 243 10.61 17.18 19.98
C GLY A 243 12.02 17.41 20.55
N ARG A 244 13.06 16.98 19.82
CA ARG A 244 14.48 17.12 20.18
C ARG A 244 15.24 18.06 19.25
N GLY A 245 14.54 18.76 18.36
CA GLY A 245 15.16 19.69 17.40
C GLY A 245 15.81 19.02 16.20
N PHE A 246 15.55 17.73 15.95
CA PHE A 246 16.09 16.99 14.82
C PHE A 246 15.03 16.70 13.75
N LYS A 247 15.50 16.36 12.55
CA LYS A 247 14.64 15.87 11.45
C LYS A 247 14.95 14.41 11.18
N PHE A 248 13.93 13.56 11.18
CA PHE A 248 14.09 12.16 10.78
C PHE A 248 14.15 12.01 9.26
N VAL A 249 14.60 10.84 8.81
CA VAL A 249 14.69 10.49 7.40
C VAL A 249 13.31 10.37 6.73
N GLY A 250 13.26 10.48 5.41
CA GLY A 250 12.04 10.27 4.63
C GLY A 250 11.66 8.79 4.50
N ASP A 251 10.37 8.54 4.25
CA ASP A 251 9.76 7.20 4.14
C ASP A 251 10.47 6.29 3.14
N ASP A 252 10.78 6.79 1.95
CA ASP A 252 11.45 6.02 0.89
C ASP A 252 12.84 5.53 1.31
N LEU A 253 13.67 6.40 1.88
CA LEU A 253 15.03 6.04 2.28
C LEU A 253 15.03 5.08 3.48
N PHE A 254 14.16 5.29 4.47
CA PHE A 254 14.02 4.35 5.59
C PHE A 254 13.55 2.98 5.12
N ARG A 255 12.54 2.94 4.24
CA ARG A 255 12.01 1.70 3.67
C ARG A 255 13.07 0.93 2.90
N SER A 256 13.82 1.60 2.02
CA SER A 256 14.92 0.99 1.28
C SER A 256 16.01 0.45 2.20
N ALA A 257 16.42 1.22 3.21
CA ALA A 257 17.41 0.78 4.19
C ALA A 257 16.93 -0.42 5.01
N TRP A 258 15.66 -0.43 5.42
CA TRP A 258 15.10 -1.55 6.17
C TRP A 258 15.01 -2.82 5.33
N PHE A 259 14.59 -2.76 4.06
CA PHE A 259 14.58 -3.94 3.20
C PHE A 259 16.00 -4.49 3.00
N ALA A 260 16.98 -3.62 2.75
CA ALA A 260 18.37 -4.04 2.64
C ALA A 260 18.87 -4.69 3.95
N TYR A 261 18.50 -4.14 5.11
CA TYR A 261 18.82 -4.73 6.41
C TYR A 261 18.13 -6.07 6.64
N ALA A 262 16.83 -6.18 6.34
CA ALA A 262 16.04 -7.39 6.50
C ALA A 262 16.57 -8.53 5.60
N THR A 263 17.11 -8.24 4.41
CA THR A 263 17.76 -9.27 3.57
C THR A 263 19.03 -9.85 4.20
N LEU A 264 19.67 -9.14 5.12
CA LEU A 264 20.80 -9.66 5.90
C LEU A 264 20.34 -10.45 7.13
N GLN A 265 19.08 -10.30 7.55
CA GLN A 265 18.47 -11.13 8.60
C GLN A 265 18.04 -12.46 7.98
N SER A 266 18.71 -13.55 8.33
CA SER A 266 18.42 -14.89 7.82
C SER A 266 17.13 -15.45 8.44
N LEU A 267 15.98 -14.88 8.07
CA LEU A 267 14.64 -15.27 8.56
C LEU A 267 14.06 -16.49 7.82
N GLU A 268 14.79 -17.06 6.86
CA GLU A 268 14.28 -18.06 5.91
C GLU A 268 14.26 -19.51 6.44
N GLN A 269 14.95 -19.81 7.55
CA GLN A 269 15.45 -21.18 7.76
C GLN A 269 14.60 -22.11 8.63
N ASP A 270 13.52 -21.68 9.29
CA ASP A 270 12.71 -22.62 10.07
C ASP A 270 11.22 -22.26 10.20
N MET A 271 10.51 -22.26 9.06
CA MET A 271 9.04 -22.34 9.09
C MET A 271 8.55 -23.76 9.44
N LYS A 272 9.38 -24.61 10.07
CA LYS A 272 8.95 -25.94 10.53
C LYS A 272 8.41 -25.82 11.94
N CYS A 273 7.26 -26.42 12.17
CA CYS A 273 6.73 -26.49 13.51
C CYS A 273 7.63 -27.43 14.34
N PRO A 274 8.14 -27.04 15.52
CA PRO A 274 8.96 -27.92 16.35
C PRO A 274 8.20 -29.15 16.84
N ARG A 275 6.86 -29.16 16.78
CA ARG A 275 6.02 -30.33 17.09
C ARG A 275 5.64 -31.14 15.85
N CYS A 276 5.29 -30.48 14.75
CA CYS A 276 4.70 -31.13 13.58
C CYS A 276 5.67 -31.32 12.40
N GLY A 277 6.89 -30.79 12.50
CA GLY A 277 7.87 -30.79 11.44
C GLY A 277 7.39 -30.04 10.19
N ASP A 278 7.72 -30.60 9.03
CA ASP A 278 7.38 -30.05 7.70
C ASP A 278 5.90 -30.21 7.32
N MET A 279 5.12 -31.00 8.08
CA MET A 279 3.75 -31.37 7.72
C MET A 279 2.78 -31.19 8.90
N PRO A 280 2.51 -29.94 9.33
CA PRO A 280 1.42 -29.71 10.29
C PRO A 280 0.07 -30.10 9.67
N GLU A 281 -0.79 -30.72 10.47
CA GLU A 281 -2.17 -31.07 10.08
C GLU A 281 -2.97 -29.83 9.66
N THR A 282 -2.71 -28.69 10.29
CA THR A 282 -3.31 -27.39 9.97
C THR A 282 -2.21 -26.33 9.86
N VAL A 283 -2.15 -25.65 8.71
CA VAL A 283 -1.32 -24.46 8.53
C VAL A 283 -2.21 -23.23 8.57
N ILE A 284 -2.00 -22.34 9.54
CA ILE A 284 -2.62 -21.01 9.57
C ILE A 284 -1.64 -20.04 8.93
N TRP A 285 -2.02 -19.48 7.79
CA TRP A 285 -1.27 -18.41 7.14
C TRP A 285 -1.90 -17.07 7.54
N ASP A 286 -1.23 -16.32 8.41
CA ASP A 286 -1.58 -14.91 8.61
C ASP A 286 -0.96 -14.11 7.45
N GLY A 287 -1.79 -13.80 6.46
CA GLY A 287 -1.35 -13.21 5.21
C GLY A 287 -1.55 -11.71 5.20
N VAL A 288 -0.46 -10.94 5.12
CA VAL A 288 -0.55 -9.54 4.71
C VAL A 288 -0.94 -9.51 3.23
N THR A 289 -2.13 -8.99 2.92
CA THR A 289 -2.58 -8.85 1.54
C THR A 289 -1.85 -7.69 0.85
N LEU A 290 -0.83 -8.01 0.06
CA LEU A 290 -0.23 -7.04 -0.86
C LEU A 290 -1.09 -6.92 -2.12
N ALA A 291 -1.86 -5.83 -2.23
CA ALA A 291 -2.66 -5.55 -3.40
C ALA A 291 -1.79 -4.95 -4.52
N PHE A 292 -1.47 -5.75 -5.53
CA PHE A 292 -0.87 -5.24 -6.77
C PHE A 292 -1.97 -4.81 -7.74
N SER A 293 -1.81 -3.64 -8.36
CA SER A 293 -2.65 -3.25 -9.49
C SER A 293 -2.53 -4.30 -10.60
N LYS A 294 -3.63 -4.67 -11.26
CA LYS A 294 -3.66 -5.72 -12.32
C LYS A 294 -2.56 -5.56 -13.37
N LYS A 295 -2.18 -4.32 -13.69
CA LYS A 295 -1.07 -3.97 -14.59
C LYS A 295 0.34 -4.44 -14.14
N HIS A 296 0.50 -4.88 -12.90
CA HIS A 296 1.75 -5.40 -12.32
C HIS A 296 1.74 -6.93 -12.18
N LEU A 297 0.63 -7.59 -12.53
CA LEU A 297 0.59 -9.04 -12.65
C LEU A 297 1.29 -9.42 -13.96
N LYS A 298 2.48 -10.01 -13.85
CA LYS A 298 3.12 -10.71 -14.98
C LYS A 298 2.51 -12.11 -15.11
N ASP A 299 2.58 -12.72 -16.29
CA ASP A 299 2.07 -14.09 -16.53
C ASP A 299 2.77 -15.16 -15.67
N CYS A 300 3.96 -14.84 -15.15
CA CYS A 300 4.71 -15.69 -14.23
C CYS A 300 4.24 -15.63 -12.77
N LEU A 301 3.44 -14.63 -12.38
CA LEU A 301 2.89 -14.49 -11.04
C LEU A 301 1.64 -15.37 -10.90
N LYS A 302 1.85 -16.59 -10.42
CA LYS A 302 0.77 -17.50 -10.02
C LYS A 302 0.62 -17.43 -8.49
N PRO A 303 -0.61 -17.51 -7.95
CA PRO A 303 -0.77 -17.67 -6.51
C PRO A 303 0.00 -18.92 -6.05
N PRO A 304 0.62 -18.92 -4.85
CA PRO A 304 1.41 -20.05 -4.35
C PRO A 304 0.54 -21.29 -4.06
N THR A 305 -0.78 -21.18 -4.22
CA THR A 305 -1.74 -22.26 -4.03
C THR A 305 -2.02 -22.97 -5.36
N ASN A 306 -1.76 -24.27 -5.42
CA ASN A 306 -2.26 -25.13 -6.50
C ASN A 306 -3.70 -25.56 -6.19
N LEU A 307 -4.61 -25.40 -7.15
CA LEU A 307 -5.96 -25.94 -7.05
C LEU A 307 -5.89 -27.46 -7.18
N GLY A 308 -6.29 -28.18 -6.13
CA GLY A 308 -6.41 -29.64 -6.16
C GLY A 308 -7.56 -30.06 -7.08
N LYS A 309 -7.46 -31.26 -7.66
CA LYS A 309 -8.53 -31.82 -8.53
C LYS A 309 -9.88 -31.99 -7.80
N GLN A 310 -9.82 -32.12 -6.48
CA GLN A 310 -10.99 -32.23 -5.59
C GLN A 310 -11.35 -30.91 -4.91
N SER A 311 -10.64 -29.80 -5.23
CA SER A 311 -10.98 -28.50 -4.66
C SER A 311 -12.40 -28.12 -5.06
N LEU A 312 -13.19 -27.70 -4.08
CA LEU A 312 -14.55 -27.22 -4.30
C LEU A 312 -14.52 -26.03 -5.28
N VAL A 313 -15.05 -26.24 -6.48
CA VAL A 313 -15.22 -25.18 -7.47
C VAL A 313 -16.48 -24.40 -7.11
N ARG A 314 -16.31 -23.17 -6.62
CA ARG A 314 -17.43 -22.26 -6.40
C ARG A 314 -17.74 -21.54 -7.70
N GLU A 315 -18.95 -21.74 -8.25
CA GLU A 315 -19.38 -21.04 -9.47
C GLU A 315 -19.32 -19.51 -9.32
N ARG A 316 -19.53 -18.98 -8.10
CA ARG A 316 -19.38 -17.55 -7.81
C ARG A 316 -18.83 -17.29 -6.42
N ARG A 317 -17.76 -16.49 -6.36
CA ARG A 317 -17.10 -16.06 -5.12
C ARG A 317 -17.82 -14.92 -4.41
N TYR A 318 -18.62 -14.13 -5.13
CA TYR A 318 -19.22 -12.89 -4.62
C TYR A 318 -20.70 -12.79 -4.99
N LEU A 319 -21.54 -12.42 -4.01
CA LEU A 319 -22.92 -12.03 -4.25
C LEU A 319 -22.96 -10.79 -5.16
N LYS A 320 -23.83 -10.80 -6.17
CA LYS A 320 -24.04 -9.60 -7.00
C LYS A 320 -24.82 -8.57 -6.19
N ASN A 321 -24.29 -7.35 -6.14
CA ASN A 321 -24.92 -6.19 -5.50
C ASN A 321 -25.22 -6.41 -4.01
N PRO A 322 -24.21 -6.63 -3.16
CA PRO A 322 -24.44 -6.84 -1.73
C PRO A 322 -24.83 -5.55 -0.98
N GLN A 323 -24.88 -4.40 -1.66
CA GLN A 323 -25.20 -3.10 -1.05
C GLN A 323 -26.65 -3.02 -0.58
N TRP A 324 -26.92 -2.10 0.35
CA TRP A 324 -28.28 -1.72 0.75
C TRP A 324 -29.14 -1.35 -0.46
N ILE A 325 -28.68 -0.41 -1.27
CA ILE A 325 -29.37 -0.01 -2.49
C ILE A 325 -28.65 -0.64 -3.69
N PRO A 326 -29.25 -1.64 -4.37
CA PRO A 326 -28.62 -2.38 -5.46
C PRO A 326 -28.65 -1.60 -6.79
N LEU A 327 -27.95 -0.47 -6.83
CA LEU A 327 -27.79 0.36 -8.02
C LEU A 327 -26.75 -0.25 -8.97
N THR A 328 -27.18 -0.82 -10.09
CA THR A 328 -26.36 -1.71 -10.93
C THR A 328 -25.81 -1.09 -12.20
N THR A 329 -26.40 0.00 -12.69
CA THR A 329 -26.02 0.58 -13.99
C THR A 329 -24.86 1.57 -13.83
N LYS A 330 -24.11 1.81 -14.92
CA LYS A 330 -23.06 2.85 -14.94
C LYS A 330 -23.62 4.24 -14.56
N GLY A 331 -24.85 4.54 -14.98
CA GLY A 331 -25.54 5.79 -14.63
C GLY A 331 -25.76 5.92 -13.11
N ASP A 332 -26.06 4.82 -12.43
CA ASP A 332 -26.36 4.87 -11.01
C ASP A 332 -25.11 5.12 -10.14
N LYS A 333 -23.90 4.73 -10.57
CA LYS A 333 -22.65 5.07 -9.87
C LYS A 333 -22.40 6.58 -9.84
N THR A 334 -22.65 7.25 -10.96
CA THR A 334 -22.53 8.70 -11.06
C THR A 334 -23.57 9.38 -10.17
N LEU A 335 -24.80 8.88 -10.20
CA LEU A 335 -25.89 9.39 -9.37
C LEU A 335 -25.60 9.21 -7.86
N ARG A 336 -25.10 8.05 -7.45
CA ARG A 336 -24.64 7.76 -6.07
C ARG A 336 -23.60 8.76 -5.60
N LYS A 337 -22.56 8.99 -6.42
CA LYS A 337 -21.49 9.97 -6.11
C LYS A 337 -22.04 11.39 -6.00
N ALA A 338 -22.92 11.79 -6.91
CA ALA A 338 -23.56 13.10 -6.86
C ALA A 338 -24.39 13.28 -5.59
N PHE A 339 -25.13 12.24 -5.18
CA PHE A 339 -25.92 12.24 -3.95
C PHE A 339 -25.06 12.30 -2.69
N ILE A 340 -24.00 11.49 -2.58
CA ILE A 340 -23.06 11.56 -1.44
C ILE A 340 -22.40 12.95 -1.36
N SER A 341 -22.04 13.54 -2.51
CA SER A 341 -21.51 14.91 -2.55
C SER A 341 -22.53 15.94 -2.05
N LEU A 342 -23.82 15.73 -2.36
CA LEU A 342 -24.92 16.57 -1.89
C LEU A 342 -25.10 16.45 -0.38
N LEU A 343 -25.11 15.25 0.17
CA LEU A 343 -25.23 15.00 1.62
C LEU A 343 -24.08 15.64 2.41
N ARG A 344 -22.84 15.54 1.91
CA ARG A 344 -21.65 16.11 2.55
C ARG A 344 -21.51 17.63 2.38
N GLY A 345 -22.40 18.27 1.63
CA GLY A 345 -22.32 19.70 1.33
C GLY A 345 -21.09 20.09 0.51
N SER A 346 -20.44 19.13 -0.17
CA SER A 346 -19.23 19.40 -0.97
C SER A 346 -19.63 19.93 -2.35
N SER A 347 -19.43 21.22 -2.57
CA SER A 347 -19.72 21.91 -3.84
C SER A 347 -18.60 21.77 -4.88
N LYS A 348 -17.49 21.09 -4.56
CA LYS A 348 -16.24 21.17 -5.33
C LYS A 348 -16.19 20.35 -6.64
N GLY A 349 -17.22 19.57 -7.01
CA GLY A 349 -17.12 18.66 -8.17
C GLY A 349 -18.36 18.46 -9.05
N THR A 350 -19.55 18.92 -8.65
CA THR A 350 -20.81 18.52 -9.32
C THR A 350 -21.12 19.32 -10.59
N ARG A 351 -20.42 20.44 -10.84
CA ARG A 351 -20.75 21.38 -11.93
C ARG A 351 -20.40 20.89 -13.35
N SER A 352 -19.54 19.88 -13.51
CA SER A 352 -18.94 19.57 -14.82
C SER A 352 -19.56 18.37 -15.56
N ARG A 353 -20.46 17.57 -14.96
CA ARG A 353 -20.85 16.26 -15.57
C ARG A 353 -22.34 16.01 -15.79
N LEU A 354 -23.24 16.86 -15.30
CA LEU A 354 -24.69 16.65 -15.43
C LEU A 354 -25.36 17.57 -16.47
N THR A 355 -24.60 18.44 -17.14
CA THR A 355 -25.12 19.46 -18.08
C THR A 355 -24.81 19.18 -19.55
N SER A 356 -24.27 18.02 -19.91
CA SER A 356 -23.98 17.69 -21.33
C SER A 356 -25.21 17.25 -22.14
N ALA A 357 -26.39 17.78 -21.80
CA ALA A 357 -27.57 17.73 -22.64
C ALA A 357 -28.31 19.06 -22.47
N GLU A 358 -28.26 19.86 -23.54
CA GLU A 358 -29.09 21.04 -23.85
C GLU A 358 -28.64 22.43 -23.36
N SER A 359 -28.25 23.21 -24.38
CA SER A 359 -28.28 24.68 -24.56
C SER A 359 -27.22 25.56 -23.89
N ASP A 360 -26.45 26.23 -24.77
CA ASP A 360 -25.58 27.38 -24.52
C ASP A 360 -26.42 28.64 -24.30
N SER A 361 -26.20 29.31 -23.17
CA SER A 361 -26.50 30.73 -22.98
C SER A 361 -25.65 31.26 -21.82
N GLU A 362 -24.58 31.99 -22.13
CA GLU A 362 -23.80 32.75 -21.16
C GLU A 362 -24.44 34.12 -20.91
N VAL A 363 -24.88 34.40 -19.68
CA VAL A 363 -25.09 35.77 -19.18
C VAL A 363 -24.64 35.89 -17.72
N GLY A 364 -23.99 37.02 -17.42
CA GLY A 364 -23.20 37.34 -16.24
C GLY A 364 -23.90 37.34 -14.88
N GLY A 365 -23.06 37.29 -13.85
CA GLY A 365 -23.45 36.95 -12.49
C GLY A 365 -23.98 38.08 -11.62
N GLU A 366 -24.90 37.71 -10.74
CA GLU A 366 -25.00 38.11 -9.32
C GLU A 366 -25.96 37.20 -8.51
N GLY A 367 -26.36 36.03 -9.03
CA GLY A 367 -27.25 35.05 -8.37
C GLY A 367 -26.57 33.73 -7.98
N LYS A 368 -25.37 33.74 -7.39
CA LYS A 368 -24.59 32.49 -7.15
C LYS A 368 -25.24 31.51 -6.14
N GLY A 369 -26.15 31.96 -5.28
CA GLY A 369 -26.81 31.11 -4.28
C GLY A 369 -27.99 30.29 -4.82
N GLU A 370 -28.86 30.91 -5.62
CA GLU A 370 -30.10 30.27 -6.10
C GLU A 370 -29.83 29.11 -7.06
N GLY A 371 -28.84 29.26 -7.95
CA GLY A 371 -28.47 28.19 -8.89
C GLY A 371 -27.96 26.92 -8.21
N VAL A 372 -27.25 27.04 -7.08
CA VAL A 372 -26.73 25.88 -6.33
C VAL A 372 -27.86 25.13 -5.65
N GLU A 373 -28.81 25.85 -5.04
CA GLU A 373 -29.92 25.23 -4.33
C GLU A 373 -30.95 24.61 -5.28
N ALA A 374 -31.18 25.22 -6.44
CA ALA A 374 -31.97 24.62 -7.53
C ALA A 374 -31.31 23.34 -8.06
N THR A 375 -29.99 23.34 -8.23
CA THR A 375 -29.24 22.15 -8.67
C THR A 375 -29.35 21.02 -7.64
N LYS A 376 -29.20 21.31 -6.34
CA LYS A 376 -29.39 20.33 -5.27
C LYS A 376 -30.79 19.73 -5.30
N ARG A 377 -31.83 20.57 -5.42
CA ARG A 377 -33.22 20.11 -5.52
C ARG A 377 -33.43 19.19 -6.71
N LYS A 378 -32.86 19.51 -7.88
CA LYS A 378 -32.92 18.65 -9.08
C LYS A 378 -32.23 17.30 -8.87
N VAL A 379 -31.03 17.29 -8.28
CA VAL A 379 -30.29 16.04 -7.98
C VAL A 379 -31.06 15.20 -6.96
N LEU A 380 -31.57 15.81 -5.89
CA LEU A 380 -32.36 15.13 -4.87
C LEU A 380 -33.64 14.53 -5.46
N ALA A 381 -34.39 15.30 -6.25
CA ALA A 381 -35.62 14.81 -6.89
C ALA A 381 -35.33 13.65 -7.85
N SER A 382 -34.31 13.78 -8.70
CA SER A 382 -33.90 12.72 -9.62
C SER A 382 -33.44 11.45 -8.88
N PHE A 383 -32.68 11.60 -7.79
CA PHE A 383 -32.27 10.47 -6.97
C PHE A 383 -33.46 9.82 -6.26
N THR A 384 -34.34 10.62 -5.65
CA THR A 384 -35.53 10.13 -4.94
C THR A 384 -36.42 9.30 -5.87
N GLU A 385 -36.67 9.78 -7.08
CA GLU A 385 -37.50 9.06 -8.06
C GLU A 385 -36.85 7.74 -8.49
N ARG A 386 -35.54 7.74 -8.69
CA ARG A 386 -34.79 6.52 -9.05
C ARG A 386 -34.80 5.50 -7.91
N ILE A 387 -34.62 5.96 -6.67
CA ILE A 387 -34.63 5.12 -5.47
C ILE A 387 -36.02 4.59 -5.19
N ARG A 388 -37.08 5.36 -5.45
CA ARG A 388 -38.46 4.93 -5.21
C ARG A 388 -38.81 3.64 -5.95
N ILE A 389 -38.23 3.40 -7.12
CA ILE A 389 -38.43 2.16 -7.90
C ILE A 389 -37.79 0.94 -7.20
N ILE A 390 -36.67 1.13 -6.51
CA ILE A 390 -35.80 0.05 -6.01
C ILE A 390 -35.97 -0.18 -4.50
N ALA A 391 -36.07 0.91 -3.75
CA ALA A 391 -36.18 0.94 -2.29
C ALA A 391 -37.16 2.06 -1.89
N PRO A 392 -38.48 1.85 -2.03
CA PRO A 392 -39.50 2.84 -1.71
C PRO A 392 -39.35 3.43 -0.30
N ALA A 393 -39.09 2.60 0.71
CA ALA A 393 -38.92 3.05 2.09
C ALA A 393 -37.74 4.03 2.28
N VAL A 394 -36.65 3.85 1.51
CA VAL A 394 -35.51 4.78 1.51
C VAL A 394 -35.89 6.09 0.83
N ALA A 395 -36.66 6.04 -0.26
CA ALA A 395 -37.13 7.23 -0.95
C ALA A 395 -38.08 8.07 -0.08
N GLU A 396 -38.99 7.44 0.66
CA GLU A 396 -39.89 8.14 1.58
C GLU A 396 -39.14 8.75 2.77
N THR A 397 -38.17 8.02 3.32
CA THR A 397 -37.26 8.56 4.35
C THR A 397 -36.48 9.77 3.83
N LEU A 398 -36.00 9.70 2.58
CA LEU A 398 -35.28 10.77 1.93
C LEU A 398 -36.15 12.01 1.70
N ALA A 399 -37.38 11.80 1.22
CA ALA A 399 -38.35 12.87 1.00
C ALA A 399 -38.73 13.57 2.31
N TYR A 400 -38.92 12.81 3.39
CA TYR A 400 -39.15 13.38 4.73
C TYR A 400 -37.93 14.17 5.22
N ALA A 401 -36.73 13.59 5.10
CA ALA A 401 -35.52 14.15 5.70
C ALA A 401 -34.95 15.38 4.99
N LEU A 402 -35.01 15.38 3.66
CA LEU A 402 -34.31 16.35 2.81
C LEU A 402 -35.22 16.98 1.75
N GLY A 403 -36.47 16.54 1.65
CA GLY A 403 -37.40 17.01 0.62
C GLY A 403 -37.84 18.47 0.80
N PRO A 404 -38.47 19.06 -0.24
CA PRO A 404 -39.02 20.40 -0.16
C PRO A 404 -40.06 20.49 0.96
N GLY A 405 -39.83 21.38 1.92
CA GLY A 405 -40.74 21.54 3.07
C GLY A 405 -40.47 20.63 4.25
N SER A 406 -39.32 19.93 4.29
CA SER A 406 -38.89 19.20 5.50
C SER A 406 -38.87 20.15 6.71
N GLN A 407 -39.60 19.79 7.76
CA GLN A 407 -39.68 20.54 9.02
C GLN A 407 -38.79 19.95 10.12
N ILE A 408 -37.89 19.04 9.77
CA ILE A 408 -37.02 18.38 10.74
C ILE A 408 -36.01 19.38 11.29
N ASP A 409 -35.83 19.35 12.61
CA ASP A 409 -34.81 20.16 13.24
C ASP A 409 -33.40 19.85 12.70
N ARG A 410 -32.51 20.83 12.75
CA ARG A 410 -31.16 20.71 12.18
C ARG A 410 -30.33 19.58 12.82
N LYS A 411 -30.53 19.25 14.10
CA LYS A 411 -29.79 18.18 14.79
C LYS A 411 -30.28 16.82 14.31
N LEU A 412 -31.58 16.61 14.19
CA LEU A 412 -32.15 15.37 13.69
C LEU A 412 -31.89 15.19 12.19
N SER A 413 -31.97 16.26 11.39
CA SER A 413 -31.62 16.24 9.97
C SER A 413 -30.18 15.75 9.71
N LYS A 414 -29.22 16.11 10.58
CA LYS A 414 -27.85 15.57 10.51
C LYS A 414 -27.79 14.07 10.75
N LYS A 415 -28.58 13.53 11.69
CA LYS A 415 -28.65 12.09 11.97
C LYS A 415 -29.20 11.32 10.77
N TYR A 416 -30.26 11.85 10.14
CA TYR A 416 -30.79 11.32 8.89
C TYR A 416 -29.75 11.33 7.77
N THR A 417 -28.99 12.41 7.64
CA THR A 417 -27.92 12.52 6.63
C THR A 417 -26.89 11.41 6.80
N VAL A 418 -26.44 11.14 8.03
CA VAL A 418 -25.49 10.05 8.32
C VAL A 418 -26.08 8.68 7.97
N LEU A 419 -27.34 8.41 8.33
CA LEU A 419 -28.01 7.17 7.97
C LEU A 419 -28.11 6.99 6.45
N LEU A 420 -28.54 8.04 5.73
CA LEU A 420 -28.66 8.02 4.28
C LEU A 420 -27.28 7.87 3.59
N GLU A 421 -26.22 8.47 4.13
CA GLU A 421 -24.86 8.25 3.63
C GLU A 421 -24.44 6.78 3.72
N GLN A 422 -24.75 6.11 4.84
CA GLN A 422 -24.44 4.69 5.04
C GLN A 422 -25.26 3.78 4.11
N LEU A 423 -26.57 4.03 3.96
CA LEU A 423 -27.42 3.27 3.03
C LEU A 423 -26.98 3.44 1.57
N VAL A 424 -26.39 4.58 1.23
CA VAL A 424 -25.90 4.91 -0.11
C VAL A 424 -24.40 4.60 -0.27
N ALA A 425 -23.73 3.99 0.72
CA ALA A 425 -22.36 3.51 0.56
C ALA A 425 -22.28 2.32 -0.43
N GLU A 426 -21.10 2.10 -1.02
CA GLU A 426 -20.83 0.91 -1.87
C GLU A 426 -20.52 -0.35 -1.04
N GLU A 427 -20.53 -0.22 0.28
CA GLU A 427 -20.33 -1.27 1.27
C GLU A 427 -21.47 -2.31 1.27
N SER A 428 -21.16 -3.52 1.71
CA SER A 428 -22.14 -4.61 1.80
C SER A 428 -23.13 -4.33 2.93
N ALA A 429 -24.41 -4.62 2.74
CA ALA A 429 -25.43 -4.55 3.79
C ALA A 429 -25.03 -5.39 5.02
N ILE A 430 -24.31 -6.50 4.81
CA ILE A 430 -23.85 -7.39 5.89
C ILE A 430 -22.75 -6.77 6.76
N GLN A 431 -22.04 -5.75 6.26
CA GLN A 431 -21.06 -5.01 7.07
C GLN A 431 -21.75 -4.16 8.14
N MET A 432 -23.01 -3.77 7.91
CA MET A 432 -23.84 -3.05 8.88
C MET A 432 -24.74 -3.97 9.68
N VAL A 433 -25.24 -5.07 9.09
CA VAL A 433 -26.19 -5.98 9.74
C VAL A 433 -25.72 -7.42 9.55
N ASN A 434 -24.97 -7.93 10.52
CA ASN A 434 -24.66 -9.37 10.62
C ASN A 434 -25.89 -10.16 11.14
N GLU A 435 -25.77 -11.48 11.25
CA GLU A 435 -26.89 -12.36 11.66
C GLU A 435 -27.48 -11.98 13.03
N ASN A 436 -26.64 -11.78 14.04
CA ASN A 436 -27.07 -11.33 15.37
C ASN A 436 -27.75 -9.94 15.31
N THR A 437 -27.23 -9.03 14.49
CA THR A 437 -27.80 -7.68 14.33
C THR A 437 -29.15 -7.74 13.61
N LEU A 438 -29.31 -8.66 12.66
CA LEU A 438 -30.58 -8.89 11.95
C LEU A 438 -31.67 -9.35 12.92
N GLU A 439 -31.37 -10.29 13.82
CA GLU A 439 -32.32 -10.74 14.85
C GLU A 439 -32.77 -9.58 15.73
N LYS A 440 -31.85 -8.72 16.16
CA LYS A 440 -32.17 -7.52 16.95
C LYS A 440 -33.05 -6.53 16.17
N LEU A 441 -32.74 -6.30 14.88
CA LEU A 441 -33.54 -5.44 14.00
C LEU A 441 -34.94 -6.00 13.78
N GLN A 442 -35.08 -7.32 13.60
CA GLN A 442 -36.37 -8.00 13.53
C GLN A 442 -37.15 -7.90 14.85
N GLY A 443 -36.47 -8.00 15.99
CA GLY A 443 -37.05 -7.77 17.31
C GLY A 443 -37.64 -6.37 17.45
N PHE A 444 -36.89 -5.35 17.03
CA PHE A 444 -37.37 -3.96 17.00
C PHE A 444 -38.57 -3.76 16.05
N VAL A 445 -38.55 -4.36 14.85
CA VAL A 445 -39.68 -4.27 13.91
C VAL A 445 -40.96 -4.89 14.50
N LYS A 446 -40.85 -5.97 15.28
CA LYS A 446 -42.00 -6.60 15.95
C LYS A 446 -42.57 -5.73 17.07
N ASP A 447 -41.72 -5.03 17.80
CA ASP A 447 -42.10 -4.20 18.94
C ASP A 447 -41.23 -2.91 19.00
N PRO A 448 -41.64 -1.83 18.30
CA PRO A 448 -40.80 -0.64 18.08
C PRO A 448 -40.78 0.30 19.30
N THR A 449 -40.23 -0.19 20.41
CA THR A 449 -40.09 0.55 21.68
C THR A 449 -38.69 1.14 21.82
N LEU A 450 -38.53 2.12 22.71
CA LEU A 450 -37.21 2.69 23.05
C LEU A 450 -36.27 1.62 23.62
N GLN A 451 -36.80 0.67 24.39
CA GLN A 451 -36.04 -0.44 24.94
C GLN A 451 -35.50 -1.33 23.82
N ASN A 452 -36.33 -1.72 22.86
CA ASN A 452 -35.88 -2.55 21.74
C ASN A 452 -34.98 -1.78 20.76
N ALA A 453 -35.16 -0.46 20.64
CA ALA A 453 -34.25 0.39 19.87
C ALA A 453 -32.83 0.29 20.44
N SER A 454 -32.66 0.29 21.77
CA SER A 454 -31.32 0.19 22.39
C SER A 454 -30.54 -1.09 22.06
N ASN A 455 -31.21 -2.13 21.51
CA ASN A 455 -30.52 -3.31 21.00
C ASN A 455 -29.83 -3.06 19.65
N LEU A 456 -30.15 -1.98 18.94
CA LEU A 456 -29.60 -1.61 17.63
C LEU A 456 -28.28 -0.84 17.71
N VAL A 457 -27.49 -1.01 18.79
CA VAL A 457 -26.16 -0.36 18.95
C VAL A 457 -25.19 -0.67 17.81
N ASP A 458 -25.37 -1.82 17.17
CA ASP A 458 -24.56 -2.27 16.03
C ASP A 458 -24.90 -1.52 14.72
N ILE A 459 -26.03 -0.79 14.69
CA ILE A 459 -26.45 0.08 13.58
C ILE A 459 -26.59 1.54 14.08
N PRO A 460 -25.48 2.19 14.46
CA PRO A 460 -25.52 3.43 15.26
C PRO A 460 -26.26 4.58 14.58
N ALA A 461 -26.17 4.73 13.25
CA ALA A 461 -26.89 5.80 12.55
C ALA A 461 -28.41 5.62 12.58
N LEU A 462 -28.89 4.36 12.46
CA LEU A 462 -30.31 4.04 12.54
C LEU A 462 -30.83 4.27 13.96
N LEU A 463 -30.09 3.79 14.97
CA LEU A 463 -30.40 4.01 16.38
C LEU A 463 -30.55 5.50 16.70
N LEU A 464 -29.60 6.33 16.27
CA LEU A 464 -29.63 7.77 16.54
C LEU A 464 -30.87 8.46 15.96
N VAL A 465 -31.32 8.04 14.79
CA VAL A 465 -32.56 8.53 14.15
C VAL A 465 -33.78 8.07 14.94
N ILE A 466 -33.89 6.78 15.25
CA ILE A 466 -35.02 6.21 16.03
C ILE A 466 -35.14 6.89 17.40
N GLU A 467 -34.03 7.06 18.13
CA GLU A 467 -34.04 7.77 19.42
C GLU A 467 -34.46 9.22 19.28
N GLY A 468 -34.03 9.89 18.20
CA GLY A 468 -34.40 11.28 17.93
C GLY A 468 -35.90 11.41 17.72
N GLU A 469 -36.46 10.55 16.88
CA GLU A 469 -37.88 10.51 16.57
C GLU A 469 -38.74 10.13 17.79
N LEU A 470 -38.36 9.07 18.53
CA LEU A 470 -39.05 8.67 19.75
C LEU A 470 -39.06 9.78 20.82
N ARG A 471 -37.97 10.54 20.95
CA ARG A 471 -37.90 11.66 21.90
C ARG A 471 -38.77 12.85 21.48
N LEU A 472 -38.88 13.11 20.18
CA LEU A 472 -39.66 14.25 19.67
C LEU A 472 -41.15 13.95 19.57
N HIS A 473 -41.51 12.75 19.13
CA HIS A 473 -42.89 12.39 18.79
C HIS A 473 -43.51 11.35 19.73
N GLY A 474 -42.72 10.71 20.59
CA GLY A 474 -43.19 9.64 21.49
C GLY A 474 -43.44 8.31 20.79
N ASN A 475 -43.32 8.25 19.46
CA ASN A 475 -43.49 7.05 18.64
C ASN A 475 -42.49 7.03 17.48
N VAL A 476 -42.37 5.88 16.81
CA VAL A 476 -41.56 5.75 15.60
C VAL A 476 -42.41 6.15 14.39
N PRO A 477 -42.03 7.18 13.63
CA PRO A 477 -42.75 7.58 12.43
C PRO A 477 -42.82 6.45 11.40
N ARG A 478 -43.89 6.47 10.60
CA ARG A 478 -44.17 5.41 9.64
C ARG A 478 -43.03 5.16 8.65
N HIS A 479 -42.39 6.21 8.13
CA HIS A 479 -41.30 6.08 7.16
C HIS A 479 -40.05 5.43 7.76
N ILE A 480 -39.75 5.66 9.05
CA ILE A 480 -38.66 4.97 9.74
C ILE A 480 -39.00 3.51 10.00
N TYR A 481 -40.23 3.22 10.42
CA TYR A 481 -40.69 1.86 10.58
C TYR A 481 -40.59 1.07 9.27
N ASP A 482 -41.10 1.64 8.17
CA ASP A 482 -41.02 1.03 6.84
C ASP A 482 -39.56 0.86 6.37
N LEU A 483 -38.68 1.80 6.72
CA LEU A 483 -37.24 1.67 6.47
C LEU A 483 -36.64 0.49 7.23
N CYS A 484 -36.96 0.29 8.51
CA CYS A 484 -36.49 -0.84 9.30
C CYS A 484 -36.98 -2.18 8.72
N VAL A 485 -38.25 -2.26 8.33
CA VAL A 485 -38.82 -3.45 7.66
C VAL A 485 -38.06 -3.76 6.37
N TRP A 486 -37.82 -2.74 5.54
CA TRP A 486 -37.05 -2.89 4.30
C TRP A 486 -35.61 -3.32 4.58
N MET A 487 -34.96 -2.75 5.60
CA MET A 487 -33.60 -3.12 5.99
C MET A 487 -33.52 -4.59 6.45
N CYS A 488 -34.50 -5.09 7.23
CA CYS A 488 -34.58 -6.51 7.58
C CYS A 488 -34.61 -7.41 6.34
N ALA A 489 -35.58 -7.16 5.45
CA ALA A 489 -35.75 -7.98 4.26
C ALA A 489 -34.50 -7.97 3.37
N ARG A 490 -33.86 -6.80 3.23
CA ARG A 490 -32.66 -6.65 2.41
C ARG A 490 -31.43 -7.33 3.01
N ALA A 491 -31.21 -7.19 4.32
CA ALA A 491 -30.12 -7.87 5.01
C ALA A 491 -30.28 -9.39 4.98
N GLU A 492 -31.51 -9.89 5.15
CA GLU A 492 -31.85 -11.31 5.04
C GLU A 492 -31.60 -11.85 3.62
N GLU A 493 -32.01 -11.12 2.57
CA GLU A 493 -31.73 -11.46 1.18
C GLU A 493 -30.21 -11.59 0.93
N VAL A 494 -29.43 -10.61 1.38
CA VAL A 494 -27.97 -10.59 1.22
C VAL A 494 -27.31 -11.74 2.01
N LEU A 495 -27.71 -11.94 3.26
CA LEU A 495 -27.19 -13.02 4.11
C LEU A 495 -27.50 -14.40 3.52
N ASN A 496 -28.74 -14.62 3.08
CA ASN A 496 -29.15 -15.86 2.44
C ASN A 496 -28.44 -16.06 1.10
N GLY A 497 -28.20 -14.99 0.34
CA GLY A 497 -27.40 -15.04 -0.88
C GLY A 497 -25.93 -15.45 -0.62
N LEU A 498 -25.36 -15.00 0.50
CA LEU A 498 -24.03 -15.42 0.94
C LEU A 498 -24.01 -16.87 1.44
N LYS A 499 -25.00 -17.27 2.24
CA LYS A 499 -25.17 -18.65 2.75
C LYS A 499 -25.38 -19.66 1.62
N ARG A 500 -26.19 -19.35 0.60
CA ARG A 500 -26.35 -20.22 -0.59
C ARG A 500 -25.06 -20.35 -1.42
N GLY A 501 -24.12 -19.42 -1.27
CA GLY A 501 -22.76 -19.53 -1.82
C GLY A 501 -21.80 -20.37 -0.95
N GLN A 502 -22.22 -20.77 0.25
CA GLN A 502 -21.55 -21.72 1.13
C GLN A 502 -22.31 -23.06 1.03
N LEU A 503 -21.82 -24.01 0.24
CA LEU A 503 -22.36 -25.38 0.23
C LEU A 503 -22.08 -26.10 1.56
N GLU A 504 -22.86 -27.16 1.78
CA GLU A 504 -22.90 -28.05 2.95
C GLU A 504 -21.55 -28.30 3.62
N THR A 505 -21.58 -28.36 4.95
CA THR A 505 -20.47 -28.84 5.78
C THR A 505 -19.94 -30.13 5.17
N LEU A 506 -18.68 -30.12 4.74
CA LEU A 506 -18.01 -31.33 4.26
C LEU A 506 -18.20 -32.42 5.32
N GLY A 507 -18.76 -33.56 4.92
CA GLY A 507 -18.64 -34.77 5.73
C GLY A 507 -17.16 -35.03 5.99
N GLU A 508 -16.81 -35.47 7.21
CA GLU A 508 -15.45 -35.81 7.59
C GLU A 508 -14.80 -36.65 6.48
N MET A 509 -13.75 -36.14 5.85
CA MET A 509 -12.99 -36.90 4.87
C MET A 509 -12.28 -38.02 5.61
N GLU A 510 -12.81 -39.25 5.54
CA GLU A 510 -12.05 -40.42 5.96
C GLU A 510 -10.77 -40.50 5.13
N ALA A 511 -9.62 -40.42 5.83
CA ALA A 511 -8.29 -40.43 5.25
C ALA A 511 -7.87 -41.82 4.74
N ASN A 512 -8.63 -42.40 3.83
CA ASN A 512 -8.30 -43.68 3.21
C ASN A 512 -7.64 -43.42 1.85
N GLY A 513 -6.30 -43.47 1.80
CA GLY A 513 -5.56 -43.60 0.52
C GLY A 513 -4.31 -42.74 0.29
N VAL A 514 -3.65 -42.18 1.31
CA VAL A 514 -2.44 -41.34 1.13
C VAL A 514 -1.14 -42.15 1.24
N GLU A 515 -0.92 -43.12 0.34
CA GLU A 515 0.41 -43.78 0.18
C GLU A 515 1.07 -43.54 -1.20
N ASP A 516 0.43 -42.81 -2.11
CA ASP A 516 0.88 -42.71 -3.51
C ASP A 516 2.15 -41.86 -3.71
N TRP A 517 2.54 -41.03 -2.74
CA TRP A 517 3.72 -40.17 -2.83
C TRP A 517 5.04 -40.87 -2.44
N ARG A 518 5.00 -42.12 -1.96
CA ARG A 518 6.19 -42.91 -1.60
C ARG A 518 6.85 -43.66 -2.75
N LYS A 519 6.29 -43.64 -3.97
CA LYS A 519 6.87 -44.35 -5.12
C LYS A 519 7.82 -43.44 -5.89
N PRO A 520 9.14 -43.67 -5.86
CA PRO A 520 10.06 -42.96 -6.76
C PRO A 520 9.76 -43.34 -8.23
N PRO A 521 9.96 -42.42 -9.19
CA PRO A 521 9.68 -42.67 -10.59
C PRO A 521 10.54 -43.83 -11.11
N SER A 522 9.89 -44.84 -11.69
CA SER A 522 10.56 -45.97 -12.32
C SER A 522 11.37 -45.51 -13.53
N ASN A 523 12.68 -45.80 -13.53
CA ASN A 523 13.60 -45.56 -14.64
C ASN A 523 13.11 -46.20 -15.95
N SER A 524 12.59 -45.38 -16.88
CA SER A 524 12.42 -45.76 -18.27
C SER A 524 13.77 -45.68 -19.00
N ARG A 525 14.22 -46.82 -19.55
CA ARG A 525 15.44 -46.98 -20.37
C ARG A 525 15.47 -46.04 -21.61
N PRO A 526 16.67 -45.66 -22.09
CA PRO A 526 16.80 -44.84 -23.29
C PRO A 526 16.51 -45.65 -24.58
N ALA A 527 15.87 -44.96 -25.53
CA ALA A 527 15.56 -45.48 -26.86
C ALA A 527 16.85 -45.71 -27.69
N LYS A 528 16.89 -46.88 -28.35
CA LYS A 528 17.92 -47.23 -29.34
C LYS A 528 17.77 -46.34 -30.59
N VAL A 529 18.85 -45.70 -30.99
CA VAL A 529 19.01 -45.10 -32.33
C VAL A 529 19.26 -46.23 -33.32
N SER A 530 18.37 -46.39 -34.30
CA SER A 530 18.57 -47.28 -35.45
C SER A 530 19.21 -46.50 -36.61
N THR A 531 20.41 -46.88 -37.01
CA THR A 531 21.04 -46.48 -38.27
C THR A 531 20.87 -47.57 -39.32
N SER A 532 20.21 -47.23 -40.42
CA SER A 532 20.21 -47.92 -41.72
C SER A 532 19.84 -46.85 -42.76
N GLY A 533 20.55 -46.60 -43.87
CA GLY A 533 21.76 -47.16 -44.42
C GLY A 533 22.13 -46.44 -45.73
N ARG A 534 23.43 -46.54 -46.09
CA ARG A 534 24.03 -46.71 -47.42
C ARG A 534 23.88 -45.63 -48.52
N GLY A 535 25.04 -45.26 -49.03
CA GLY A 535 25.34 -44.44 -50.20
C GLY A 535 26.77 -43.98 -50.08
#